data_AF-A0A7D5ZEX8-F1
#
_entry.id   AF-A0A7D5ZEX8-F1
#
_cell.length_a   1.000
_cell.length_b   1.000
_cell.length_c   1.000
_cell.angle_alpha   90.00
_cell.angle_beta   90.00
_cell.angle_gamma   90.00
#
_symmetry.space_group_name_H-M   'P 1'
#
loop_
_entity.id
_entity.type
_entity.pdbx_description
1 polymer ?
#
loop_
_entity_poly.entity_id
_entity_poly.type
_entity_poly.pdbx_seq_one_letter_code
_entity_poly.pdbx_strand_id
1 'polypeptide(L)'
;MVERLVADGVLTDPRLREALLRVRREVLLPHAYVRVSGPGADPIDWRLLDGSHPDDRAEWLDLVHSGESVLLQRDGEPLTGLGRGPVTGGHMTSMSTYTPATVEVLQQLRLQPEQRFLDLGTGPGITLALAAAVIGPGRATGVERDPHMGEFARHHLDRLGLGAEVVEDDALDGHPAGAPYDRIHSGIGVPCLPRAWAEQLAPGGVLLTILTTRTPSWHGQLSVTRTPQGRLRTLLRGRPRGYRPQLGFQWLTAVDHRDRVRADPGRPRPTRLPPPADDAHGFWVAAAHLAPGLVRDFQAETMTIVAPEEDSWAVAGAGDGTVRVHGPRDVWAELEDLHDRWHQAGRPDTYRVELPDGDGPQHVTSGTGPKALTWTLPRCPALPRPSSSPAGRGSLDSLQEGTS
;
A
#
# COMPACT_ATOMS: atom_id res chain seq x y z
N MET A 1 8.31 5.02 21.25
CA MET A 1 8.15 4.36 19.93
C MET A 1 9.42 3.64 19.48
N VAL A 2 10.55 4.35 19.26
CA VAL A 2 11.80 3.77 18.73
C VAL A 2 12.31 2.58 19.57
N GLU A 3 12.30 2.69 20.89
CA GLU A 3 12.72 1.59 21.77
C GLU A 3 11.84 0.34 21.63
N ARG A 4 10.51 0.51 21.43
CA ARG A 4 9.61 -0.61 21.15
C ARG A 4 9.97 -1.30 19.83
N LEU A 5 10.20 -0.53 18.77
CA LEU A 5 10.63 -1.08 17.48
C LEU A 5 11.94 -1.88 17.58
N VAL A 6 12.88 -1.46 18.44
CA VAL A 6 14.12 -2.20 18.70
C VAL A 6 13.84 -3.46 19.52
N ALA A 7 13.07 -3.35 20.61
CA ALA A 7 12.73 -4.47 21.48
C ALA A 7 11.97 -5.58 20.75
N ASP A 8 11.09 -5.20 19.83
CA ASP A 8 10.31 -6.11 18.98
C ASP A 8 11.13 -6.70 17.81
N GLY A 9 12.40 -6.31 17.67
CA GLY A 9 13.30 -6.79 16.61
C GLY A 9 13.02 -6.21 15.21
N VAL A 10 12.09 -5.26 15.09
CA VAL A 10 11.71 -4.60 13.83
C VAL A 10 12.82 -3.66 13.35
N LEU A 11 13.38 -2.86 14.27
CA LEU A 11 14.41 -1.87 13.97
C LEU A 11 15.80 -2.38 14.40
N THR A 12 16.65 -2.63 13.41
CA THR A 12 18.02 -3.12 13.57
C THR A 12 19.06 -2.22 12.90
N ASP A 13 18.67 -1.40 11.93
CA ASP A 13 19.57 -0.48 11.23
C ASP A 13 19.89 0.76 12.10
N PRO A 14 21.17 1.00 12.45
CA PRO A 14 21.57 2.12 13.30
C PRO A 14 21.34 3.49 12.65
N ARG A 15 21.52 3.63 11.32
CA ARG A 15 21.29 4.91 10.62
C ARG A 15 19.80 5.24 10.61
N LEU A 16 18.96 4.23 10.37
CA LEU A 16 17.51 4.42 10.42
C LEU A 16 17.02 4.72 11.84
N ARG A 17 17.64 4.12 12.86
CA ARG A 17 17.38 4.46 14.27
C ARG A 17 17.69 5.92 14.56
N GLU A 18 18.84 6.42 14.12
CA GLU A 18 19.20 7.84 14.25
C GLU A 18 18.21 8.76 13.52
N ALA A 19 17.82 8.38 12.29
CA ALA A 19 16.81 9.12 11.53
C ALA A 19 15.46 9.18 12.26
N LEU A 20 14.99 8.06 12.83
CA LEU A 20 13.74 8.01 13.61
C LEU A 20 13.78 8.85 14.89
N LEU A 21 14.95 9.01 15.50
CA LEU A 21 15.13 9.88 16.67
C LEU A 21 15.20 11.37 16.30
N ARG A 22 15.66 11.68 15.08
CA ARG A 22 15.83 13.06 14.59
C ARG A 22 14.57 13.61 13.92
N VAL A 23 13.86 12.80 13.14
CA VAL A 23 12.68 13.21 12.39
C VAL A 23 11.48 13.35 13.33
N ARG A 24 11.02 14.59 13.51
CA ARG A 24 9.84 14.91 14.33
C ARG A 24 8.56 14.55 13.57
N ARG A 25 7.98 13.38 13.85
CA ARG A 25 6.73 12.92 13.23
C ARG A 25 5.57 13.87 13.44
N GLU A 26 5.55 14.55 14.57
CA GLU A 26 4.60 15.59 14.96
C GLU A 26 4.53 16.73 13.95
N VAL A 27 5.65 17.02 13.27
CA VAL A 27 5.70 18.06 12.24
C VAL A 27 5.02 17.56 10.97
N LEU A 28 5.14 16.28 10.62
CA LEU A 28 4.56 15.70 9.40
C LEU A 28 3.10 15.27 9.58
N LEU A 29 2.66 15.08 10.83
CA LEU A 29 1.34 14.60 11.21
C LEU A 29 0.68 15.56 12.21
N PRO A 30 0.44 16.84 11.86
CA PRO A 30 -0.08 17.85 12.79
C PRO A 30 -1.53 17.58 13.23
N HIS A 31 -2.27 16.77 12.47
CA HIS A 31 -3.64 16.36 12.75
C HIS A 31 -3.84 14.87 12.43
N ALA A 32 -4.95 14.32 12.93
CA ALA A 32 -5.33 12.95 12.65
C ALA A 32 -6.84 12.75 12.73
N TYR A 33 -7.41 12.01 11.78
CA TYR A 33 -8.77 11.48 11.89
C TYR A 33 -8.79 10.22 12.75
N VAL A 34 -9.67 10.19 13.75
CA VAL A 34 -9.98 8.99 14.53
C VAL A 34 -11.43 8.57 14.28
N ARG A 35 -11.67 7.28 14.07
CA ARG A 35 -13.03 6.75 13.93
C ARG A 35 -13.71 6.74 15.29
N VAL A 36 -14.91 7.30 15.36
CA VAL A 36 -15.74 7.33 16.57
C VAL A 36 -16.92 6.37 16.47
N SER A 37 -17.40 6.08 15.25
CA SER A 37 -18.46 5.09 15.04
C SER A 37 -17.95 3.64 15.16
N GLY A 38 -18.84 2.72 15.53
CA GLY A 38 -18.54 1.29 15.61
C GLY A 38 -18.21 0.67 14.25
N PRO A 39 -17.56 -0.52 14.22
CA PRO A 39 -17.29 -1.25 12.98
C PRO A 39 -18.57 -1.45 12.14
N GLY A 40 -18.46 -1.30 10.82
CA GLY A 40 -19.59 -1.46 9.89
C GLY A 40 -20.59 -0.28 9.83
N ALA A 41 -20.45 0.75 10.67
CA ALA A 41 -21.29 1.94 10.56
C ALA A 41 -21.07 2.70 9.23
N ASP A 42 -22.18 3.09 8.60
CA ASP A 42 -22.25 3.91 7.38
C ASP A 42 -23.40 4.95 7.52
N PRO A 43 -23.14 6.27 7.47
CA PRO A 43 -21.83 6.90 7.29
C PRO A 43 -20.90 6.68 8.49
N ILE A 44 -19.59 6.74 8.24
CA ILE A 44 -18.58 6.67 9.30
C ILE A 44 -18.52 8.02 10.02
N ASP A 45 -18.56 8.00 11.35
CA ASP A 45 -18.27 9.18 12.17
C ASP A 45 -16.80 9.21 12.54
N TRP A 46 -16.19 10.36 12.28
CA TRP A 46 -14.81 10.68 12.57
C TRP A 46 -14.73 11.82 13.60
N ARG A 47 -13.58 11.94 14.24
CA ARG A 47 -13.17 13.15 14.94
C ARG A 47 -11.80 13.55 14.44
N LEU A 48 -11.67 14.80 14.03
CA LEU A 48 -10.38 15.38 13.68
C LEU A 48 -9.69 15.88 14.95
N LEU A 49 -8.56 15.26 15.30
CA LEU A 49 -7.65 15.70 16.34
C LEU A 49 -6.74 16.79 15.79
N ASP A 50 -6.63 17.90 16.50
CA ASP A 50 -5.63 18.95 16.24
C ASP A 50 -4.50 18.85 17.27
N GLY A 51 -3.29 18.48 16.84
CA GLY A 51 -2.14 18.32 17.72
C GLY A 51 -1.67 19.61 18.42
N SER A 52 -2.10 20.77 17.94
CA SER A 52 -1.85 22.06 18.58
C SER A 52 -2.84 22.39 19.71
N HIS A 53 -4.01 21.73 19.72
CA HIS A 53 -5.06 22.00 20.70
C HIS A 53 -4.80 21.26 22.02
N PRO A 54 -4.83 21.92 23.20
CA PRO A 54 -4.52 21.28 24.49
C PRO A 54 -5.33 20.02 24.79
N ASP A 55 -6.64 20.04 24.49
CA ASP A 55 -7.55 18.92 24.76
C ASP A 55 -7.28 17.67 23.90
N ASP A 56 -6.71 17.83 22.70
CA ASP A 56 -6.44 16.72 21.79
C ASP A 56 -4.99 16.24 21.89
N ARG A 57 -4.09 17.10 22.38
CA ARG A 57 -2.64 16.93 22.28
C ARG A 57 -2.14 15.61 22.85
N ALA A 58 -2.68 15.14 23.97
CA ALA A 58 -2.27 13.87 24.57
C ALA A 58 -2.65 12.67 23.69
N GLU A 59 -3.93 12.59 23.29
CA GLU A 59 -4.43 11.53 22.42
C GLU A 59 -3.74 11.53 21.05
N TRP A 60 -3.54 12.71 20.48
CA TRP A 60 -2.81 12.87 19.22
C TRP A 60 -1.35 12.40 19.35
N LEU A 61 -0.62 12.79 20.41
CA LEU A 61 0.75 12.33 20.63
C LEU A 61 0.83 10.81 20.77
N ASP A 62 -0.10 10.21 21.51
CA ASP A 62 -0.19 8.75 21.66
C ASP A 62 -0.43 8.08 20.30
N LEU A 63 -1.33 8.63 19.48
CA LEU A 63 -1.65 8.11 18.15
C LEU A 63 -0.46 8.20 17.20
N VAL A 64 0.17 9.38 17.04
CA VAL A 64 1.27 9.58 16.07
C VAL A 64 2.52 8.75 16.40
N HIS A 65 2.68 8.36 17.67
CA HIS A 65 3.77 7.52 18.17
C HIS A 65 3.36 6.10 18.55
N SER A 66 2.11 5.69 18.29
CA SER A 66 1.61 4.34 18.60
C SER A 66 2.36 3.28 17.80
N GLY A 67 2.63 3.58 16.52
CA GLY A 67 3.12 2.65 15.52
C GLY A 67 2.06 2.37 14.45
N GLU A 68 0.79 2.63 14.75
CA GLU A 68 -0.35 2.46 13.85
C GLU A 68 -0.33 3.47 12.69
N SER A 69 -1.17 3.17 11.70
CA SER A 69 -1.46 4.11 10.62
C SER A 69 -2.25 5.31 11.11
N VAL A 70 -1.85 6.52 10.69
CA VAL A 70 -2.51 7.77 11.04
C VAL A 70 -3.27 8.28 9.83
N LEU A 71 -4.59 8.44 9.95
CA LEU A 71 -5.46 8.91 8.88
C LEU A 71 -5.39 10.45 8.78
N LEU A 72 -5.16 11.00 7.60
CA LEU A 72 -4.81 12.42 7.43
C LEU A 72 -5.76 13.21 6.52
N GLN A 73 -6.21 12.61 5.43
CA GLN A 73 -7.00 13.31 4.42
C GLN A 73 -8.20 12.47 4.02
N ARG A 74 -9.32 13.15 3.83
CA ARG A 74 -10.57 12.54 3.40
C ARG A 74 -11.03 13.16 2.08
N ASP A 75 -11.45 12.33 1.14
CA ASP A 75 -11.98 12.71 -0.18
C ASP A 75 -11.16 13.77 -0.94
N GLY A 76 -9.83 13.80 -0.75
CA GLY A 76 -8.95 14.79 -1.38
C GLY A 76 -9.18 16.23 -0.88
N GLU A 77 -9.76 16.41 0.30
CA GLU A 77 -10.06 17.74 0.84
C GLU A 77 -8.79 18.59 1.08
N PRO A 78 -8.90 19.93 1.04
CA PRO A 78 -7.81 20.81 1.43
C PRO A 78 -7.36 20.54 2.88
N LEU A 79 -6.05 20.44 3.09
CA LEU A 79 -5.46 20.16 4.41
C LEU A 79 -5.20 21.42 5.23
N THR A 80 -5.43 22.60 4.67
CA THR A 80 -5.29 23.88 5.35
C THR A 80 -6.61 24.31 5.99
N GLY A 81 -6.57 24.75 7.26
CA GLY A 81 -7.74 25.27 7.96
C GLY A 81 -8.80 24.22 8.33
N LEU A 82 -8.44 22.95 8.42
CA LEU A 82 -9.34 21.90 8.87
C LEU A 82 -9.88 22.20 10.28
N GLY A 83 -11.19 22.01 10.46
CA GLY A 83 -11.85 22.23 11.75
C GLY A 83 -11.71 21.03 12.69
N ARG A 84 -11.21 21.28 13.90
CA ARG A 84 -11.21 20.29 14.99
C ARG A 84 -12.63 19.79 15.29
N GLY A 85 -12.77 18.53 15.65
CA GLY A 85 -14.01 17.97 16.21
C GLY A 85 -14.70 16.96 15.30
N PRO A 86 -16.00 16.70 15.50
CA PRO A 86 -16.72 15.65 14.79
C PRO A 86 -16.86 15.95 13.30
N VAL A 87 -16.67 14.92 12.48
CA VAL A 87 -16.83 14.94 11.01
C VAL A 87 -17.53 13.66 10.59
N THR A 88 -18.57 13.73 9.76
CA THR A 88 -19.34 12.55 9.33
C THR A 88 -19.15 12.28 7.84
N GLY A 89 -19.05 10.99 7.49
CA GLY A 89 -18.96 10.49 6.13
C GLY A 89 -17.57 10.66 5.51
N GLY A 90 -17.47 10.36 4.22
CA GLY A 90 -16.26 10.49 3.42
C GLY A 90 -15.22 9.38 3.60
N HIS A 91 -14.36 9.22 2.59
CA HIS A 91 -13.36 8.16 2.54
C HIS A 91 -11.99 8.72 2.79
N MET A 92 -11.21 8.06 3.64
CA MET A 92 -9.80 8.43 3.76
C MET A 92 -9.11 8.25 2.42
N THR A 93 -8.43 9.27 1.93
CA THR A 93 -7.64 9.26 0.68
C THR A 93 -6.14 9.21 0.95
N SER A 94 -5.68 9.75 2.09
CA SER A 94 -4.27 9.73 2.49
C SER A 94 -4.08 9.46 3.98
N MET A 95 -2.97 8.80 4.32
CA MET A 95 -2.62 8.32 5.66
C MET A 95 -1.12 8.07 5.76
N SER A 96 -0.59 8.05 6.99
CA SER A 96 0.73 7.48 7.24
C SER A 96 0.66 5.95 7.26
N THR A 97 1.66 5.30 6.68
CA THR A 97 1.82 3.85 6.75
C THR A 97 2.14 3.38 8.18
N TYR A 98 1.68 2.18 8.51
CA TYR A 98 2.07 1.44 9.72
C TYR A 98 3.59 1.45 9.89
N THR A 99 4.05 1.95 11.03
CA THR A 99 5.46 2.33 11.23
C THR A 99 6.42 1.16 11.06
N PRO A 100 6.16 -0.04 11.63
CA PRO A 100 7.00 -1.20 11.37
C PRO A 100 7.16 -1.54 9.89
N ALA A 101 6.12 -1.42 9.07
CA ALA A 101 6.21 -1.67 7.64
C ALA A 101 7.13 -0.65 6.93
N THR A 102 7.01 0.63 7.26
CA THR A 102 7.94 1.67 6.76
C THR A 102 9.39 1.36 7.15
N VAL A 103 9.62 0.95 8.41
CA VAL A 103 10.96 0.60 8.89
C VAL A 103 11.52 -0.62 8.17
N GLU A 104 10.75 -1.70 8.06
CA GLU A 104 11.14 -2.92 7.35
C GLU A 104 11.56 -2.62 5.90
N VAL A 105 10.77 -1.82 5.19
CA VAL A 105 11.03 -1.47 3.79
C VAL A 105 12.29 -0.60 3.65
N LEU A 106 12.46 0.42 4.49
CA LEU A 106 13.67 1.26 4.46
C LEU A 106 14.94 0.46 4.80
N GLN A 107 14.87 -0.48 5.73
CA GLN A 107 16.00 -1.40 6.03
C GLN A 107 16.31 -2.34 4.86
N GLN A 108 15.27 -2.85 4.18
CA GLN A 108 15.47 -3.67 2.98
C GLN A 108 16.11 -2.89 1.84
N LEU A 109 15.78 -1.59 1.71
CA LEU A 109 16.46 -0.70 0.77
C LEU A 109 17.92 -0.44 1.16
N ARG A 110 18.31 -0.58 2.44
CA ARG A 110 19.69 -0.35 2.91
C ARG A 110 20.21 1.02 2.45
N LEU A 111 19.47 2.07 2.83
CA LEU A 111 19.81 3.44 2.47
C LEU A 111 21.22 3.79 2.94
N GLN A 112 21.96 4.51 2.10
CA GLN A 112 23.29 5.04 2.42
C GLN A 112 23.34 6.54 2.13
N PRO A 113 24.22 7.28 2.83
CA PRO A 113 24.51 8.66 2.48
C PRO A 113 24.82 8.80 0.99
N GLU A 114 24.47 9.96 0.42
CA GLU A 114 24.74 10.33 -0.96
C GLU A 114 23.97 9.50 -2.02
N GLN A 115 23.07 8.59 -1.64
CA GLN A 115 22.20 7.91 -2.62
C GLN A 115 21.13 8.84 -3.19
N ARG A 116 20.65 8.57 -4.40
CA ARG A 116 19.40 9.17 -4.90
C ARG A 116 18.21 8.26 -4.61
N PHE A 117 17.20 8.82 -3.96
CA PHE A 117 15.99 8.12 -3.55
C PHE A 117 14.75 8.72 -4.19
N LEU A 118 13.86 7.85 -4.68
CA LEU A 118 12.55 8.19 -5.22
C LEU A 118 11.47 7.54 -4.35
N ASP A 119 10.55 8.34 -3.82
CA ASP A 119 9.32 7.89 -3.14
C ASP A 119 8.12 8.13 -4.05
N LEU A 120 7.35 7.09 -4.33
CA LEU A 120 6.21 7.15 -5.25
C LEU A 120 4.90 7.01 -4.48
N GLY A 121 4.08 8.06 -4.48
CA GLY A 121 2.94 8.20 -3.57
C GLY A 121 3.39 8.66 -2.20
N THR A 122 3.94 9.88 -2.15
CA THR A 122 4.63 10.44 -0.97
C THR A 122 3.70 10.61 0.24
N GLY A 123 2.42 10.92 0.01
CA GLY A 123 1.46 11.21 1.06
C GLY A 123 2.01 12.26 2.04
N PRO A 124 1.91 12.05 3.36
CA PRO A 124 2.39 13.01 4.36
C PRO A 124 3.93 13.11 4.45
N GLY A 125 4.69 12.34 3.65
CA GLY A 125 6.15 12.48 3.57
C GLY A 125 6.95 11.77 4.66
N ILE A 126 6.36 10.83 5.42
CA ILE A 126 7.08 10.10 6.48
C ILE A 126 8.24 9.27 5.93
N THR A 127 8.00 8.45 4.90
CA THR A 127 9.04 7.62 4.28
C THR A 127 10.13 8.48 3.66
N LEU A 128 9.73 9.51 2.90
CA LEU A 128 10.62 10.49 2.30
C LEU A 128 11.50 11.23 3.34
N ALA A 129 10.92 11.66 4.46
CA ALA A 129 11.66 12.34 5.52
C ALA A 129 12.71 11.44 6.16
N LEU A 130 12.35 10.17 6.46
CA LEU A 130 13.29 9.20 7.01
C LEU A 130 14.41 8.88 6.02
N ALA A 131 14.08 8.75 4.74
CA ALA A 131 15.09 8.54 3.70
C ALA A 131 16.04 9.74 3.57
N ALA A 132 15.52 10.96 3.49
CA ALA A 132 16.31 12.18 3.42
C ALA A 132 17.22 12.36 4.65
N ALA A 133 16.74 12.00 5.85
CA ALA A 133 17.53 12.06 7.07
C ALA A 133 18.73 11.10 7.07
N VAL A 134 18.64 9.95 6.40
CA VAL A 134 19.75 8.98 6.24
C VAL A 134 20.68 9.38 5.10
N ILE A 135 20.11 9.80 3.98
CA ILE A 135 20.82 10.03 2.71
C ILE A 135 21.57 11.36 2.69
N GLY A 136 21.01 12.39 3.32
CA GLY A 136 21.47 13.76 3.20
C GLY A 136 20.59 14.61 2.27
N PRO A 137 20.77 15.94 2.33
CA PRO A 137 19.89 16.89 1.66
C PRO A 137 20.02 16.87 0.13
N GLY A 138 18.91 17.17 -0.57
CA GLY A 138 18.88 17.39 -2.01
C GLY A 138 18.92 16.13 -2.87
N ARG A 139 18.70 14.94 -2.28
CA ARG A 139 18.78 13.65 -3.02
C ARG A 139 17.59 12.73 -2.83
N ALA A 140 16.58 13.19 -2.10
CA ALA A 140 15.35 12.45 -1.88
C ALA A 140 14.20 13.22 -2.57
N THR A 141 13.58 12.60 -3.56
CA THR A 141 12.46 13.16 -4.31
C THR A 141 11.21 12.31 -4.07
N GLY A 142 10.10 12.95 -3.75
CA GLY A 142 8.79 12.34 -3.66
C GLY A 142 7.89 12.77 -4.82
N VAL A 143 7.11 11.83 -5.35
CA VAL A 143 6.03 12.10 -6.30
C VAL A 143 4.69 11.96 -5.57
N GLU A 144 3.86 12.99 -5.64
CA GLU A 144 2.50 13.01 -5.10
C GLU A 144 1.55 13.56 -6.15
N ARG A 145 0.36 12.96 -6.30
CA ARG A 145 -0.60 13.37 -7.33
C ARG A 145 -1.63 14.36 -6.80
N ASP A 146 -1.98 14.25 -5.53
CA ASP A 146 -2.95 15.16 -4.92
C ASP A 146 -2.26 16.51 -4.65
N PRO A 147 -2.73 17.62 -5.25
CA PRO A 147 -2.08 18.93 -5.09
C PRO A 147 -2.11 19.43 -3.64
N HIS A 148 -3.19 19.17 -2.90
CA HIS A 148 -3.31 19.57 -1.50
C HIS A 148 -2.34 18.77 -0.63
N MET A 149 -2.22 17.46 -0.86
CA MET A 149 -1.27 16.61 -0.15
C MET A 149 0.17 16.93 -0.54
N GLY A 150 0.45 17.23 -1.81
CA GLY A 150 1.77 17.62 -2.29
C GLY A 150 2.25 18.94 -1.68
N GLU A 151 1.37 19.95 -1.60
CA GLU A 151 1.65 21.20 -0.91
C GLU A 151 1.87 20.99 0.59
N PHE A 152 1.00 20.20 1.23
CA PHE A 152 1.12 19.83 2.64
C PHE A 152 2.47 19.16 2.93
N ALA A 153 2.83 18.12 2.18
CA ALA A 153 4.07 17.38 2.38
C ALA A 153 5.29 18.30 2.22
N ARG A 154 5.32 19.12 1.17
CA ARG A 154 6.39 20.10 0.93
C ARG A 154 6.57 21.06 2.10
N HIS A 155 5.47 21.68 2.55
CA HIS A 155 5.49 22.62 3.68
C HIS A 155 6.07 21.96 4.95
N HIS A 156 5.64 20.75 5.27
CA HIS A 156 6.06 20.07 6.51
C HIS A 156 7.48 19.50 6.42
N LEU A 157 7.92 19.04 5.24
CA LEU A 157 9.30 18.62 5.00
C LEU A 157 10.29 19.79 5.06
N ASP A 158 9.92 20.96 4.53
CA ASP A 158 10.74 22.17 4.60
C ASP A 158 10.97 22.60 6.06
N ARG A 159 9.94 22.49 6.91
CA ARG A 159 10.06 22.76 8.36
C ARG A 159 11.00 21.79 9.09
N LEU A 160 11.29 20.63 8.52
CA LEU A 160 12.29 19.69 9.04
C LEU A 160 13.71 19.99 8.54
N GLY A 161 13.87 20.83 7.51
CA GLY A 161 15.17 21.21 6.96
C GLY A 161 15.94 20.03 6.35
N LEU A 162 15.23 19.03 5.83
CA LEU A 162 15.84 17.80 5.30
C LEU A 162 16.29 17.90 3.85
N GLY A 163 15.89 18.96 3.12
CA GLY A 163 16.19 19.12 1.69
C GLY A 163 15.55 18.03 0.81
N ALA A 164 14.39 17.53 1.21
CA ALA A 164 13.60 16.61 0.39
C ALA A 164 12.73 17.43 -0.60
N GLU A 165 12.56 16.92 -1.81
CA GLU A 165 11.73 17.55 -2.85
C GLU A 165 10.41 16.79 -3.00
N VAL A 166 9.29 17.50 -3.21
CA VAL A 166 8.00 16.89 -3.56
C VAL A 166 7.48 17.52 -4.84
N VAL A 167 7.33 16.69 -5.87
CA VAL A 167 6.79 17.06 -7.19
C VAL A 167 5.35 16.58 -7.33
N GLU A 168 4.53 17.41 -7.96
CA GLU A 168 3.15 17.06 -8.31
C GLU A 168 3.12 16.35 -9.67
N ASP A 169 2.98 15.03 -9.67
CA ASP A 169 2.96 14.22 -10.91
C ASP A 169 2.30 12.84 -10.68
N ASP A 170 2.15 12.05 -11.74
CA ASP A 170 1.72 10.65 -11.64
C ASP A 170 2.90 9.75 -11.24
N ALA A 171 2.77 9.12 -10.07
CA ALA A 171 3.73 8.14 -9.57
C ALA A 171 4.05 7.02 -10.58
N LEU A 172 3.12 6.64 -11.48
CA LEU A 172 3.36 5.60 -12.50
C LEU A 172 4.41 6.00 -13.54
N ASP A 173 4.58 7.30 -13.80
CA ASP A 173 5.59 7.84 -14.71
C ASP A 173 6.98 7.96 -14.04
N GLY A 174 7.06 7.76 -12.72
CA GLY A 174 8.27 7.97 -11.94
C GLY A 174 8.66 9.44 -11.88
N HIS A 175 9.96 9.74 -11.94
CA HIS A 175 10.46 11.10 -12.08
C HIS A 175 11.74 11.12 -12.94
N PRO A 176 11.60 11.14 -14.28
CA PRO A 176 12.74 11.03 -15.20
C PRO A 176 13.82 12.10 -15.00
N ALA A 177 13.44 13.31 -14.58
CA ALA A 177 14.37 14.43 -14.42
C ALA A 177 15.43 14.20 -13.31
N GLY A 178 15.12 13.39 -12.30
CA GLY A 178 16.05 13.02 -11.23
C GLY A 178 16.74 11.67 -11.40
N ALA A 179 16.41 10.95 -12.48
CA ALA A 179 16.98 9.64 -12.77
C ALA A 179 18.48 9.74 -13.15
N PRO A 180 19.29 8.69 -12.92
CA PRO A 180 18.90 7.40 -12.35
C PRO A 180 18.93 7.39 -10.81
N TYR A 181 18.06 6.57 -10.21
CA TYR A 181 17.91 6.43 -8.76
C TYR A 181 18.61 5.20 -8.20
N ASP A 182 19.30 5.35 -7.08
CA ASP A 182 19.88 4.22 -6.35
C ASP A 182 18.81 3.41 -5.66
N ARG A 183 17.75 4.07 -5.18
CA ARG A 183 16.68 3.48 -4.38
C ARG A 183 15.34 4.01 -4.83
N ILE A 184 14.40 3.11 -5.10
CA ILE A 184 13.02 3.47 -5.42
C ILE A 184 12.08 2.75 -4.45
N HIS A 185 11.21 3.51 -3.82
CA HIS A 185 10.12 3.00 -3.02
C HIS A 185 8.78 3.39 -3.64
N SER A 186 7.85 2.45 -3.68
CA SER A 186 6.47 2.73 -4.03
C SER A 186 5.59 2.59 -2.80
N GLY A 187 5.12 3.72 -2.28
CA GLY A 187 4.11 3.79 -1.20
C GLY A 187 2.70 3.44 -1.65
N ILE A 188 2.50 3.21 -2.95
CA ILE A 188 1.26 2.70 -3.55
C ILE A 188 1.42 1.25 -4.01
N GLY A 189 0.33 0.49 -3.94
CA GLY A 189 0.21 -0.83 -4.55
C GLY A 189 -0.15 -0.74 -6.02
N VAL A 190 0.46 -1.58 -6.86
CA VAL A 190 0.27 -1.57 -8.32
C VAL A 190 -0.06 -2.98 -8.83
N PRO A 191 -0.84 -3.14 -9.91
CA PRO A 191 -1.15 -4.47 -10.45
C PRO A 191 0.04 -5.12 -11.18
N CYS A 192 1.01 -4.31 -11.61
CA CYS A 192 2.16 -4.69 -12.42
C CYS A 192 3.34 -3.78 -12.06
N LEU A 193 4.59 -4.11 -12.42
CA LEU A 193 5.70 -3.18 -12.24
C LEU A 193 5.69 -2.13 -13.38
N PRO A 194 5.46 -0.83 -13.14
CA PRO A 194 5.57 0.18 -14.18
C PRO A 194 6.98 0.20 -14.78
N ARG A 195 7.02 0.20 -16.11
CA ARG A 195 8.28 0.18 -16.90
C ARG A 195 9.17 1.38 -16.56
N ALA A 196 8.56 2.55 -16.38
CA ALA A 196 9.26 3.78 -16.04
C ALA A 196 10.12 3.63 -14.77
N TRP A 197 9.62 2.93 -13.75
CA TRP A 197 10.36 2.74 -12.51
C TRP A 197 11.58 1.83 -12.70
N ALA A 198 11.40 0.76 -13.48
CA ALA A 198 12.51 -0.11 -13.81
C ALA A 198 13.59 0.67 -14.59
N GLU A 199 13.20 1.42 -15.63
CA GLU A 199 14.09 2.21 -16.50
C GLU A 199 14.86 3.29 -15.74
N GLN A 200 14.24 3.93 -14.75
CA GLN A 200 14.87 4.97 -13.93
C GLN A 200 15.78 4.42 -12.81
N LEU A 201 15.83 3.09 -12.62
CA LEU A 201 16.68 2.46 -11.61
C LEU A 201 18.15 2.45 -12.07
N ALA A 202 19.05 2.97 -11.25
CA ALA A 202 20.50 2.98 -11.50
C ALA A 202 21.09 1.56 -11.58
N PRO A 203 22.22 1.35 -12.27
CA PRO A 203 23.01 0.13 -12.12
C PRO A 203 23.39 -0.12 -10.65
N GLY A 204 23.06 -1.29 -10.11
CA GLY A 204 23.19 -1.60 -8.68
C GLY A 204 22.04 -1.10 -7.81
N GLY A 205 21.07 -0.38 -8.38
CA GLY A 205 19.92 0.16 -7.67
C GLY A 205 18.91 -0.91 -7.25
N VAL A 206 18.14 -0.58 -6.21
CA VAL A 206 17.09 -1.44 -5.64
C VAL A 206 15.76 -0.71 -5.62
N LEU A 207 14.72 -1.39 -6.12
CA LEU A 207 13.33 -0.93 -6.04
C LEU A 207 12.52 -1.89 -5.17
N LEU A 208 11.68 -1.35 -4.30
CA LEU A 208 10.66 -2.09 -3.56
C LEU A 208 9.26 -1.54 -3.86
N THR A 209 8.33 -2.44 -4.18
CA THR A 209 6.91 -2.12 -4.39
C THR A 209 6.02 -3.26 -3.91
N ILE A 210 4.71 -3.02 -3.84
CA ILE A 210 3.69 -4.01 -3.56
C ILE A 210 2.88 -4.25 -4.83
N LEU A 211 2.89 -5.50 -5.30
CA LEU A 211 1.92 -5.99 -6.26
C LEU A 211 0.59 -6.26 -5.54
N THR A 212 -0.46 -5.63 -6.04
CA THR A 212 -1.82 -5.72 -5.50
C THR A 212 -2.76 -6.30 -6.54
N THR A 213 -3.75 -7.05 -6.08
CA THR A 213 -4.88 -7.47 -6.91
C THR A 213 -6.16 -6.91 -6.30
N ARG A 214 -7.34 -7.23 -6.87
CA ARG A 214 -8.62 -6.79 -6.31
C ARG A 214 -8.89 -7.36 -4.91
N THR A 215 -8.12 -8.36 -4.47
CA THR A 215 -8.19 -8.82 -3.08
C THR A 215 -7.36 -7.93 -2.15
N PRO A 216 -7.92 -7.52 -1.00
CA PRO A 216 -7.14 -6.87 0.06
C PRO A 216 -6.38 -7.89 0.94
N SER A 217 -6.47 -9.19 0.66
CA SER A 217 -6.11 -10.23 1.62
C SER A 217 -4.65 -10.66 1.54
N TRP A 218 -4.09 -10.69 0.33
CA TRP A 218 -2.85 -11.40 0.06
C TRP A 218 -1.96 -10.57 -0.89
N HIS A 219 -1.10 -9.77 -0.29
CA HIS A 219 -0.24 -8.84 -1.01
C HIS A 219 1.09 -9.49 -1.39
N GLY A 220 1.65 -9.10 -2.54
CA GLY A 220 2.97 -9.53 -2.97
C GLY A 220 3.98 -8.39 -2.92
N GLN A 221 5.01 -8.45 -2.09
CA GLN A 221 6.12 -7.51 -2.14
C GLN A 221 7.08 -7.91 -3.26
N LEU A 222 7.31 -6.99 -4.20
CA LEU A 222 8.26 -7.14 -5.29
C LEU A 222 9.53 -6.34 -4.99
N SER A 223 10.65 -7.04 -4.93
CA SER A 223 11.99 -6.45 -4.95
C SER A 223 12.58 -6.56 -6.34
N VAL A 224 13.17 -5.47 -6.83
CA VAL A 224 13.86 -5.42 -8.12
C VAL A 224 15.26 -4.87 -7.91
N THR A 225 16.25 -5.52 -8.48
CA THR A 225 17.64 -5.04 -8.49
C THR A 225 18.13 -4.98 -9.91
N ARG A 226 18.67 -3.83 -10.32
CA ARG A 226 19.37 -3.73 -11.61
C ARG A 226 20.83 -4.11 -11.40
N THR A 227 21.32 -5.13 -12.11
CA THR A 227 22.75 -5.49 -12.03
C THR A 227 23.62 -4.43 -12.69
N PRO A 228 24.93 -4.38 -12.40
CA PRO A 228 25.85 -3.46 -13.09
C PRO A 228 25.83 -3.59 -14.62
N GLN A 229 25.50 -4.77 -15.14
CA GLN A 229 25.36 -5.07 -16.57
C GLN A 229 23.97 -4.70 -17.13
N GLY A 230 23.13 -4.02 -16.35
CA GLY A 230 21.81 -3.53 -16.79
C GLY A 230 20.67 -4.55 -16.69
N ARG A 231 20.92 -5.82 -16.34
CA ARG A 231 19.86 -6.85 -16.21
C ARG A 231 19.03 -6.64 -14.95
N LEU A 232 17.72 -6.83 -15.03
CA LEU A 232 16.84 -6.84 -13.86
C LEU A 232 16.82 -8.21 -13.18
N ARG A 233 16.88 -8.22 -11.86
CA ARG A 233 16.61 -9.38 -11.00
C ARG A 233 15.42 -9.05 -10.13
N THR A 234 14.38 -9.88 -10.19
CA THR A 234 13.12 -9.66 -9.49
C THR A 234 12.87 -10.78 -8.49
N LEU A 235 12.24 -10.44 -7.37
CA LEU A 235 11.82 -11.39 -6.36
C LEU A 235 10.48 -10.94 -5.76
N LEU A 236 9.45 -11.73 -5.98
CA LEU A 236 8.11 -11.54 -5.43
C LEU A 236 7.93 -12.47 -4.22
N ARG A 237 7.48 -11.92 -3.10
CA ARG A 237 7.18 -12.66 -1.87
C ARG A 237 5.84 -12.23 -1.29
N GLY A 238 5.03 -13.17 -0.83
CA GLY A 238 3.82 -12.82 -0.11
C GLY A 238 4.14 -12.10 1.21
N ARG A 239 3.27 -11.16 1.60
CA ARG A 239 3.36 -10.41 2.86
C ARG A 239 1.98 -10.32 3.52
N PRO A 240 1.94 -10.28 4.88
CA PRO A 240 0.69 -10.14 5.62
C PRO A 240 0.06 -8.75 5.50
N ARG A 241 0.82 -7.77 4.97
CA ARG A 241 0.38 -6.38 4.82
C ARG A 241 0.81 -5.87 3.46
N GLY A 242 0.05 -4.93 2.92
CA GLY A 242 0.33 -4.25 1.66
C GLY A 242 0.04 -2.77 1.77
N TYR A 243 0.24 -2.08 0.66
CA TYR A 243 -0.12 -0.68 0.52
C TYR A 243 -1.50 -0.54 -0.09
N ARG A 244 -2.12 0.62 0.17
CA ARG A 244 -3.30 1.00 -0.58
C ARG A 244 -2.97 0.99 -2.06
N PRO A 245 -3.87 0.48 -2.89
CA PRO A 245 -3.61 0.41 -4.31
C PRO A 245 -3.68 1.83 -4.91
N GLN A 246 -3.04 2.00 -6.05
CA GLN A 246 -3.06 3.24 -6.83
C GLN A 246 -4.48 3.76 -7.08
N LEU A 247 -4.61 5.06 -7.36
CA LEU A 247 -5.89 5.70 -7.65
C LEU A 247 -6.67 4.95 -8.75
N GLY A 248 -7.99 4.87 -8.59
CA GLY A 248 -8.88 4.15 -9.52
C GLY A 248 -8.92 2.64 -9.31
N PHE A 249 -8.14 2.10 -8.37
CA PHE A 249 -8.17 0.68 -8.01
C PHE A 249 -9.06 0.45 -6.79
N GLN A 250 -10.07 -0.42 -6.93
CA GLN A 250 -11.00 -0.75 -5.85
C GLN A 250 -10.77 -2.18 -5.36
N TRP A 251 -10.58 -2.31 -4.05
CA TRP A 251 -10.57 -3.62 -3.38
C TRP A 251 -11.98 -4.14 -3.17
N LEU A 252 -12.09 -5.45 -3.22
CA LEU A 252 -13.29 -6.19 -2.82
C LEU A 252 -13.41 -6.21 -1.29
N THR A 253 -14.63 -6.40 -0.80
CA THR A 253 -14.93 -6.48 0.63
C THR A 253 -15.74 -7.74 0.95
N ALA A 254 -15.42 -8.37 2.08
CA ALA A 254 -16.21 -9.47 2.65
C ALA A 254 -17.21 -8.97 3.72
N VAL A 255 -17.15 -7.70 4.11
CA VAL A 255 -17.91 -7.16 5.24
C VAL A 255 -19.41 -7.39 5.07
N ASP A 256 -19.93 -7.09 3.88
CA ASP A 256 -21.37 -7.20 3.57
C ASP A 256 -21.88 -8.66 3.52
N HIS A 257 -20.97 -9.63 3.53
CA HIS A 257 -21.31 -11.06 3.48
C HIS A 257 -21.32 -11.71 4.87
N ARG A 258 -20.78 -11.06 5.91
CA ARG A 258 -20.57 -11.68 7.23
C ARG A 258 -21.84 -12.23 7.86
N ASP A 259 -22.90 -11.44 7.88
CA ASP A 259 -24.17 -11.85 8.48
C ASP A 259 -24.82 -12.98 7.67
N ARG A 260 -24.64 -12.97 6.35
CA ARG A 260 -25.16 -13.97 5.43
C ARG A 260 -24.43 -15.30 5.58
N VAL A 261 -23.09 -15.26 5.67
CA VAL A 261 -22.26 -16.44 5.96
C VAL A 261 -22.63 -17.05 7.32
N ARG A 262 -22.88 -16.21 8.34
CA ARG A 262 -23.31 -16.69 9.66
C ARG A 262 -24.68 -17.36 9.62
N ALA A 263 -25.62 -16.79 8.86
CA ALA A 263 -26.98 -17.30 8.75
C ALA A 263 -27.06 -18.59 7.91
N ASP A 264 -26.32 -18.66 6.81
CA ASP A 264 -26.20 -19.83 5.95
C ASP A 264 -24.74 -20.07 5.55
N PRO A 265 -23.97 -20.84 6.34
CA PRO A 265 -22.58 -21.13 6.02
C PRO A 265 -22.41 -22.03 4.78
N GLY A 266 -23.50 -22.48 4.14
CA GLY A 266 -23.45 -23.31 2.95
C GLY A 266 -23.58 -24.80 3.24
N ARG A 267 -23.50 -25.63 2.18
CA ARG A 267 -23.66 -27.08 2.25
C ARG A 267 -22.32 -27.75 2.57
N PRO A 268 -22.27 -28.70 3.51
CA PRO A 268 -21.04 -29.41 3.82
C PRO A 268 -20.64 -30.30 2.63
N ARG A 269 -19.34 -30.34 2.35
CA ARG A 269 -18.70 -31.27 1.42
C ARG A 269 -17.34 -31.72 1.97
N PRO A 270 -16.85 -32.92 1.60
CA PRO A 270 -15.48 -33.31 1.90
C PRO A 270 -14.45 -32.38 1.24
N THR A 271 -13.30 -32.19 1.89
CA THR A 271 -12.14 -31.47 1.35
C THR A 271 -10.88 -32.32 1.49
N ARG A 272 -9.99 -32.22 0.50
CA ARG A 272 -8.63 -32.76 0.52
C ARG A 272 -7.63 -31.74 1.05
N LEU A 273 -8.00 -30.47 1.04
CA LEU A 273 -7.21 -29.36 1.54
C LEU A 273 -7.57 -29.07 3.00
N PRO A 274 -6.70 -29.37 3.97
CA PRO A 274 -6.82 -28.75 5.28
C PRO A 274 -6.64 -27.23 5.13
N PRO A 275 -7.30 -26.39 5.94
CA PRO A 275 -7.19 -24.95 5.84
C PRO A 275 -5.72 -24.50 5.82
N PRO A 276 -5.24 -23.85 4.73
CA PRO A 276 -3.86 -23.38 4.68
C PRO A 276 -3.59 -22.37 5.80
N ALA A 277 -2.41 -22.40 6.40
CA ALA A 277 -2.05 -21.42 7.42
C ALA A 277 -2.00 -20.00 6.82
N ASP A 278 -2.37 -18.97 7.59
CA ASP A 278 -2.34 -17.58 7.11
C ASP A 278 -0.93 -17.10 6.73
N ASP A 279 0.11 -17.72 7.31
CA ASP A 279 1.52 -17.47 7.01
C ASP A 279 2.07 -18.28 5.82
N ALA A 280 1.24 -19.09 5.15
CA ALA A 280 1.56 -19.75 3.88
C ALA A 280 1.62 -18.74 2.71
N HIS A 281 2.40 -17.69 2.87
CA HIS A 281 2.45 -16.51 2.02
C HIS A 281 2.76 -16.84 0.56
N GLY A 282 3.57 -17.87 0.30
CA GLY A 282 3.86 -18.38 -1.03
C GLY A 282 2.60 -18.89 -1.75
N PHE A 283 1.75 -19.63 -1.05
CA PHE A 283 0.47 -20.09 -1.58
C PHE A 283 -0.51 -18.93 -1.77
N TRP A 284 -0.64 -18.06 -0.77
CA TRP A 284 -1.63 -16.98 -0.80
C TRP A 284 -1.36 -15.91 -1.85
N VAL A 285 -0.09 -15.57 -2.12
CA VAL A 285 0.23 -14.64 -3.22
C VAL A 285 -0.10 -15.25 -4.60
N ALA A 286 0.03 -16.57 -4.77
CA ALA A 286 -0.43 -17.25 -5.98
C ALA A 286 -1.96 -17.28 -6.06
N ALA A 287 -2.65 -17.54 -4.94
CA ALA A 287 -4.12 -17.53 -4.86
C ALA A 287 -4.70 -16.18 -5.26
N ALA A 288 -4.07 -15.08 -4.84
CA ALA A 288 -4.47 -13.72 -5.20
C ALA A 288 -4.58 -13.48 -6.71
N HIS A 289 -3.82 -14.24 -7.52
CA HIS A 289 -3.73 -14.09 -8.98
C HIS A 289 -4.41 -15.23 -9.75
N LEU A 290 -4.30 -16.47 -9.25
CA LEU A 290 -4.80 -17.67 -9.91
C LEU A 290 -6.23 -18.07 -9.50
N ALA A 291 -6.73 -17.49 -8.41
CA ALA A 291 -8.13 -17.56 -7.98
C ALA A 291 -8.61 -16.12 -7.69
N PRO A 292 -8.78 -15.28 -8.72
CA PRO A 292 -9.06 -13.87 -8.54
C PRO A 292 -10.44 -13.64 -7.92
N GLY A 293 -10.60 -12.49 -7.25
CA GLY A 293 -11.89 -12.08 -6.67
C GLY A 293 -12.17 -12.61 -5.27
N LEU A 294 -11.24 -13.35 -4.66
CA LEU A 294 -11.42 -13.92 -3.32
C LEU A 294 -10.98 -12.97 -2.21
N VAL A 295 -11.74 -12.89 -1.13
CA VAL A 295 -11.46 -12.10 0.07
C VAL A 295 -11.49 -13.00 1.30
N ARG A 296 -10.45 -12.95 2.13
CA ARG A 296 -10.37 -13.66 3.42
C ARG A 296 -10.96 -12.78 4.52
N ASP A 297 -11.95 -13.31 5.25
CA ASP A 297 -12.44 -12.64 6.46
C ASP A 297 -11.59 -12.99 7.69
N PHE A 298 -10.52 -12.24 7.93
CA PHE A 298 -9.63 -12.45 9.07
C PHE A 298 -10.29 -12.25 10.45
N GLN A 299 -11.54 -11.77 10.53
CA GLN A 299 -12.29 -11.66 11.79
C GLN A 299 -13.19 -12.88 12.06
N ALA A 300 -13.34 -13.79 11.09
CA ALA A 300 -14.09 -15.02 11.28
C ALA A 300 -13.30 -16.02 12.15
N GLU A 301 -14.02 -16.75 13.01
CA GLU A 301 -13.45 -17.77 13.93
C GLU A 301 -12.75 -18.90 13.16
N THR A 302 -13.36 -19.36 12.06
CA THR A 302 -12.76 -20.32 11.15
C THR A 302 -12.46 -19.68 9.80
N MET A 303 -11.60 -20.34 9.01
CA MET A 303 -11.22 -19.84 7.70
C MET A 303 -12.45 -19.69 6.80
N THR A 304 -12.81 -18.44 6.55
CA THR A 304 -13.89 -18.01 5.67
C THR A 304 -13.31 -17.23 4.50
N ILE A 305 -13.57 -17.72 3.29
CA ILE A 305 -13.19 -17.11 2.01
C ILE A 305 -14.47 -16.75 1.27
N VAL A 306 -14.57 -15.50 0.82
CA VAL A 306 -15.73 -14.96 0.10
C VAL A 306 -15.31 -14.58 -1.31
N ALA A 307 -16.14 -14.87 -2.29
CA ALA A 307 -16.12 -14.31 -3.63
C ALA A 307 -17.29 -13.33 -3.74
N PRO A 308 -17.08 -12.02 -3.43
CA PRO A 308 -18.19 -11.10 -3.22
C PRO A 308 -19.03 -10.82 -4.48
N GLU A 309 -18.41 -10.86 -5.65
CA GLU A 309 -19.08 -10.56 -6.92
C GLU A 309 -19.97 -11.72 -7.41
N GLU A 310 -19.58 -12.96 -7.10
CA GLU A 310 -20.35 -14.15 -7.47
C GLU A 310 -21.30 -14.61 -6.36
N ASP A 311 -21.36 -13.89 -5.24
CA ASP A 311 -22.17 -14.26 -4.09
C ASP A 311 -21.88 -15.69 -3.58
N SER A 312 -20.59 -15.99 -3.45
CA SER A 312 -20.09 -17.32 -3.10
C SER A 312 -19.16 -17.27 -1.91
N TRP A 313 -19.14 -18.33 -1.10
CA TRP A 313 -18.19 -18.46 0.00
C TRP A 313 -17.89 -19.90 0.36
N ALA A 314 -16.76 -20.07 1.04
CA ALA A 314 -16.38 -21.31 1.69
C ALA A 314 -16.01 -21.04 3.15
N VAL A 315 -16.53 -21.87 4.04
CA VAL A 315 -16.21 -21.88 5.47
C VAL A 315 -15.58 -23.21 5.81
N ALA A 316 -14.31 -23.19 6.17
CA ALA A 316 -13.58 -24.38 6.62
C ALA A 316 -14.25 -24.99 7.86
N GLY A 317 -14.40 -26.32 7.86
CA GLY A 317 -14.82 -27.09 9.02
C GLY A 317 -13.78 -27.06 10.13
N ALA A 318 -14.19 -27.43 11.34
CA ALA A 318 -13.34 -27.45 12.55
C ALA A 318 -12.36 -28.65 12.56
N GLY A 319 -11.66 -28.89 11.45
CA GLY A 319 -10.66 -29.96 11.31
C GLY A 319 -11.23 -31.36 11.04
N ASP A 320 -12.51 -31.48 10.66
CA ASP A 320 -13.20 -32.74 10.37
C ASP A 320 -13.06 -33.21 8.92
N GLY A 321 -12.20 -32.56 8.13
CA GLY A 321 -12.05 -32.84 6.70
C GLY A 321 -13.24 -32.37 5.85
N THR A 322 -14.07 -31.46 6.38
CA THR A 322 -15.18 -30.85 5.64
C THR A 322 -14.96 -29.35 5.42
N VAL A 323 -15.61 -28.85 4.38
CA VAL A 323 -15.80 -27.42 4.11
C VAL A 323 -17.26 -27.20 3.79
N ARG A 324 -17.81 -26.05 4.19
CA ARG A 324 -19.15 -25.65 3.80
C ARG A 324 -19.07 -24.65 2.66
N VAL A 325 -19.80 -24.90 1.57
CA VAL A 325 -19.74 -24.07 0.36
C VAL A 325 -21.11 -23.51 0.02
N HIS A 326 -21.14 -22.26 -0.43
CA HIS A 326 -22.33 -21.56 -0.86
C HIS A 326 -22.11 -20.85 -2.20
N GLY A 327 -23.19 -20.70 -2.96
CA GLY A 327 -23.24 -19.93 -4.19
C GLY A 327 -22.80 -20.70 -5.43
N PRO A 328 -22.78 -20.05 -6.59
CA PRO A 328 -22.51 -20.67 -7.89
C PRO A 328 -21.04 -21.02 -8.14
N ARG A 329 -20.11 -20.44 -7.37
CA ARG A 329 -18.66 -20.63 -7.48
C ARG A 329 -18.14 -21.43 -6.29
N ASP A 330 -17.66 -22.65 -6.51
CA ASP A 330 -16.99 -23.45 -5.48
C ASP A 330 -15.56 -22.94 -5.27
N VAL A 331 -15.43 -21.85 -4.50
CA VAL A 331 -14.14 -21.19 -4.25
C VAL A 331 -13.14 -22.10 -3.53
N TRP A 332 -13.62 -23.10 -2.77
CA TRP A 332 -12.72 -24.02 -2.08
C TRP A 332 -12.14 -25.05 -3.03
N ALA A 333 -12.92 -25.55 -3.99
CA ALA A 333 -12.40 -26.43 -5.03
C ALA A 333 -11.30 -25.74 -5.86
N GLU A 334 -11.44 -24.44 -6.16
CA GLU A 334 -10.39 -23.66 -6.82
C GLU A 334 -9.09 -23.59 -5.99
N LEU A 335 -9.23 -23.44 -4.66
CA LEU A 335 -8.09 -23.45 -3.73
C LEU A 335 -7.47 -24.84 -3.59
N GLU A 336 -8.26 -25.92 -3.60
CA GLU A 336 -7.77 -27.31 -3.63
C GLU A 336 -6.90 -27.55 -4.88
N ASP A 337 -7.42 -27.21 -6.05
CA ASP A 337 -6.71 -27.38 -7.33
C ASP A 337 -5.46 -26.52 -7.42
N LEU A 338 -5.51 -25.28 -6.90
CA LEU A 338 -4.34 -24.44 -6.78
C LEU A 338 -3.32 -25.02 -5.80
N HIS A 339 -3.75 -25.56 -4.66
CA HIS A 339 -2.86 -26.14 -3.66
C HIS A 339 -2.13 -27.36 -4.22
N ASP A 340 -2.83 -28.23 -4.95
CA ASP A 340 -2.23 -29.38 -5.64
C ASP A 340 -1.15 -28.92 -6.63
N ARG A 341 -1.42 -27.88 -7.44
CA ARG A 341 -0.42 -27.31 -8.38
C ARG A 341 0.75 -26.64 -7.65
N TRP A 342 0.49 -25.90 -6.58
CA TRP A 342 1.52 -25.26 -5.76
C TRP A 342 2.45 -26.29 -5.12
N HIS A 343 1.90 -27.41 -4.64
CA HIS A 343 2.67 -28.53 -4.10
C HIS A 343 3.52 -29.20 -5.19
N GLN A 344 2.94 -29.47 -6.37
CA GLN A 344 3.68 -30.00 -7.52
C GLN A 344 4.79 -29.07 -8.01
N ALA A 345 4.64 -27.76 -7.83
CA ALA A 345 5.66 -26.74 -8.11
C ALA A 345 6.77 -26.67 -7.03
N GLY A 346 6.73 -27.53 -6.01
CA GLY A 346 7.72 -27.57 -4.94
C GLY A 346 7.42 -26.62 -3.78
N ARG A 347 6.16 -26.23 -3.58
CA ARG A 347 5.72 -25.32 -2.50
C ARG A 347 6.49 -23.99 -2.49
N PRO A 348 6.53 -23.24 -3.61
CA PRO A 348 7.33 -22.03 -3.70
C PRO A 348 6.85 -20.94 -2.71
N ASP A 349 7.81 -20.41 -1.95
CA ASP A 349 7.62 -19.22 -1.09
C ASP A 349 7.97 -17.90 -1.80
N THR A 350 8.60 -18.00 -2.97
CA THR A 350 9.04 -16.85 -3.75
C THR A 350 8.82 -17.10 -5.24
N TYR A 351 8.56 -16.01 -5.97
CA TYR A 351 8.37 -16.04 -7.42
C TYR A 351 9.24 -15.00 -8.10
N ARG A 352 9.40 -15.11 -9.42
CA ARG A 352 10.11 -14.14 -10.26
C ARG A 352 9.13 -13.45 -11.19
N VAL A 353 9.26 -12.14 -11.33
CA VAL A 353 8.52 -11.35 -12.32
C VAL A 353 9.42 -11.13 -13.54
N GLU A 354 8.96 -11.58 -14.69
CA GLU A 354 9.64 -11.45 -15.97
C GLU A 354 9.00 -10.29 -16.74
N LEU A 355 9.83 -9.32 -17.10
CA LEU A 355 9.43 -8.16 -17.89
C LEU A 355 9.81 -8.46 -19.35
N PRO A 356 8.86 -8.44 -20.29
CA PRO A 356 9.18 -8.60 -21.71
C PRO A 356 9.91 -7.37 -22.25
N ASP A 357 10.51 -7.52 -23.42
CA ASP A 357 10.93 -6.38 -24.22
C ASP A 357 9.69 -5.66 -24.77
N GLY A 358 9.62 -4.34 -24.62
CA GLY A 358 8.47 -3.52 -25.04
C GLY A 358 7.21 -3.65 -24.15
N ASP A 359 6.04 -3.27 -24.66
CA ASP A 359 4.80 -3.14 -23.85
C ASP A 359 4.01 -4.45 -23.68
N GLY A 360 4.72 -5.58 -23.76
CA GLY A 360 4.14 -6.91 -23.54
C GLY A 360 3.66 -7.13 -22.11
N PRO A 361 2.83 -8.17 -21.88
CA PRO A 361 2.40 -8.56 -20.55
C PRO A 361 3.58 -9.06 -19.69
N GLN A 362 3.58 -8.72 -18.40
CA GLN A 362 4.55 -9.25 -17.45
C GLN A 362 4.10 -10.62 -16.96
N HIS A 363 5.04 -11.55 -16.83
CA HIS A 363 4.76 -12.92 -16.39
C HIS A 363 5.38 -13.18 -15.03
N VAL A 364 4.71 -13.95 -14.19
CA VAL A 364 5.27 -14.43 -12.93
C VAL A 364 5.50 -15.92 -13.02
N THR A 365 6.61 -16.40 -12.46
CA THR A 365 6.96 -17.82 -12.44
C THR A 365 7.59 -18.26 -11.12
N SER A 366 7.30 -19.50 -10.70
CA SER A 366 7.99 -20.15 -9.59
C SER A 366 9.33 -20.81 -9.99
N GLY A 367 9.63 -20.91 -11.29
CA GLY A 367 10.85 -21.55 -11.78
C GLY A 367 10.81 -21.96 -13.25
N THR A 368 11.75 -22.80 -13.65
CA THR A 368 11.82 -23.35 -15.02
C THR A 368 11.34 -24.78 -15.01
N GLY A 369 10.26 -25.11 -15.73
CA GLY A 369 9.80 -26.48 -15.88
C GLY A 369 8.28 -26.60 -16.08
N PRO A 370 7.79 -27.77 -16.52
CA PRO A 370 6.38 -27.97 -16.84
C PRO A 370 5.45 -27.93 -15.62
N LYS A 371 6.00 -28.05 -14.41
CA LYS A 371 5.26 -27.95 -13.14
C LYS A 371 5.36 -26.57 -12.49
N ALA A 372 6.06 -25.62 -13.10
CA ALA A 372 6.17 -24.28 -12.54
C ALA A 372 4.79 -23.61 -12.50
N LEU A 373 4.47 -22.94 -11.40
CA LEU A 373 3.32 -22.07 -11.36
C LEU A 373 3.64 -20.80 -12.14
N THR A 374 2.77 -20.46 -13.08
CA THR A 374 2.89 -19.24 -13.87
C THR A 374 1.55 -18.50 -13.95
N TRP A 375 1.63 -17.18 -14.03
CA TRP A 375 0.48 -16.33 -14.31
C TRP A 375 0.93 -15.05 -15.00
N THR A 376 -0.03 -14.33 -15.57
CA THR A 376 0.21 -13.05 -16.23
C THR A 376 -0.30 -11.92 -15.35
N LEU A 377 0.51 -10.89 -15.14
CA LEU A 377 0.08 -9.69 -14.43
C LEU A 377 -0.84 -8.85 -15.32
N PRO A 378 -1.84 -8.16 -14.74
CA PRO A 378 -2.62 -7.18 -15.49
C PRO A 378 -1.71 -6.07 -16.04
N ARG A 379 -2.20 -5.30 -17.00
CA ARG A 379 -1.54 -4.04 -17.37
C ARG A 379 -1.75 -3.00 -16.28
N CYS A 380 -0.75 -2.17 -16.05
CA CYS A 380 -0.92 -0.99 -15.23
C CYS A 380 -1.90 -0.04 -15.94
N PRO A 381 -3.00 0.38 -15.30
CA PRO A 381 -3.99 1.21 -15.97
C PRO A 381 -3.41 2.60 -16.22
N ALA A 382 -3.63 3.13 -17.43
CA ALA A 382 -3.33 4.52 -17.72
C ALA A 382 -4.37 5.40 -17.01
N LEU A 383 -3.92 6.26 -16.10
CA LEU A 383 -4.81 7.21 -15.43
C LEU A 383 -4.80 8.55 -16.17
N PRO A 384 -5.94 9.22 -16.37
CA PRO A 384 -5.97 10.55 -16.96
C PRO A 384 -5.20 11.53 -16.07
N ARG A 385 -4.22 12.25 -16.60
CA ARG A 385 -3.47 13.26 -15.82
C ARG A 385 -4.44 14.27 -15.20
N PRO A 386 -4.23 14.70 -13.95
CA PRO A 386 -4.98 15.83 -13.41
C PRO A 386 -4.80 17.02 -14.37
N SER A 387 -5.90 17.67 -14.74
CA SER A 387 -5.83 18.82 -15.64
C SER A 387 -5.08 19.94 -14.92
N SER A 388 -3.91 20.33 -15.44
CA SER A 388 -3.24 21.56 -15.03
C SER A 388 -4.04 22.75 -15.55
N SER A 389 -5.14 23.09 -14.90
CA SER A 389 -5.81 24.36 -15.13
C SER A 389 -5.37 25.34 -14.03
N PRO A 390 -4.55 26.36 -14.35
CA PRO A 390 -4.39 27.50 -13.47
C PRO A 390 -5.68 28.32 -13.60
N ALA A 391 -6.70 27.98 -12.82
CA ALA A 391 -7.88 28.81 -12.70
C ALA A 391 -7.49 30.12 -12.00
N GLY A 392 -7.23 31.13 -12.84
CA GLY A 392 -7.32 32.56 -12.57
C GLY A 392 -6.98 33.04 -11.18
N ARG A 393 -5.83 33.71 -11.04
CA ARG A 393 -5.76 34.89 -10.16
C ARG A 393 -6.79 35.89 -10.68
N GLY A 394 -8.02 35.79 -10.18
CA GLY A 394 -9.01 36.84 -10.31
C GLY A 394 -8.45 38.06 -9.60
N SER A 395 -7.96 39.01 -10.39
CA SER A 395 -7.69 40.36 -9.93
C SER A 395 -8.98 40.90 -9.32
N LEU A 396 -8.98 41.10 -8.01
CA LEU A 396 -9.89 42.00 -7.33
C LEU A 396 -9.54 43.42 -7.80
N ASP A 397 -10.02 43.80 -8.98
CA ASP A 397 -10.12 45.20 -9.38
C ASP A 397 -11.15 45.33 -10.49
N SER A 398 -11.93 46.41 -10.43
CA SER A 398 -13.01 46.84 -11.33
C SER A 398 -14.42 46.27 -11.09
N LEU A 399 -15.03 46.69 -9.98
CA LEU A 399 -16.44 47.09 -9.97
C LEU A 399 -16.52 48.61 -9.73
N GLN A 400 -16.39 49.37 -10.81
CA GLN A 400 -16.83 50.76 -10.90
C GLN A 400 -17.49 51.01 -12.26
N GLU A 401 -18.65 51.67 -12.21
CA GLU A 401 -19.45 52.24 -13.31
C GLU A 401 -20.20 51.21 -14.19
N GLY A 402 -21.49 51.34 -14.50
CA GLY A 402 -22.48 52.39 -14.31
C GLY A 402 -23.60 52.25 -15.36
N THR A 403 -24.84 52.49 -14.93
CA THR A 403 -26.00 52.96 -15.72
C THR A 403 -26.58 52.10 -16.87
N SER A 404 -27.80 51.59 -16.67
CA SER A 404 -29.05 52.26 -17.06
C SER A 404 -30.25 51.66 -16.34
#